data_AF-A0A932JT59-F1
#
_entry.id   AF-A0A932JT59-F1
#
_cell.length_a   1.000
_cell.length_b   1.000
_cell.length_c   1.000
_cell.angle_alpha   90.00
_cell.angle_beta   90.00
_cell.angle_gamma   90.00
#
_symmetry.space_group_name_H-M   'P 1'
#
loop_
_entity.id
_entity.type
_entity.pdbx_description
1 polymer ?
#
loop_
_entity_poly.entity_id
_entity_poly.type
_entity_poly.pdbx_seq_one_letter_code
_entity_poly.pdbx_strand_id
1 'polypeptide(L)'
;MEAEDWLDCCARKTTKSLFEDMRQLHRVESEMIAPILAHLSELDKREAVLAEAFPSLFSYCVSELGYSEAEAFLRIRAARAARRFPRILGMLARREIHVSAIGKLAPHLTSENYRSLLDRASRRTIEEIQTMVAELAPEPEKRPVIRTLSVGMSLLPEDPAKGDLFAGPAGSGDPLESPPTEAATPAIVLPIRHDEPSPVLIAEPVPAVESRVLFNFVGRESLRRKLKRAAEILRHKYPRGEPDLLFEQALDDLLDRRDPGRRIARKLNRGSIRRRPEVLD
;
A
#
# COMPACT_ATOMS: atom_id res chain seq x y z
N MET A 1 -20.75 -13.71 -33.69
CA MET A 1 -21.01 -12.30 -33.37
C MET A 1 -19.67 -11.68 -33.12
N GLU A 2 -19.21 -10.88 -34.08
CA GLU A 2 -18.03 -10.06 -33.88
C GLU A 2 -18.36 -8.95 -32.88
N ALA A 3 -17.34 -8.31 -32.29
CA ALA A 3 -17.54 -7.31 -31.24
C ALA A 3 -18.46 -6.14 -31.68
N GLU A 4 -18.45 -5.80 -32.96
CA GLU A 4 -19.27 -4.74 -33.55
C GLU A 4 -20.77 -5.08 -33.61
N ASP A 5 -21.12 -6.37 -33.71
CA ASP A 5 -22.52 -6.82 -33.79
C ASP A 5 -23.32 -6.52 -32.50
N TRP A 6 -22.64 -6.40 -31.36
CA TRP A 6 -23.27 -6.21 -30.05
C TRP A 6 -23.86 -4.80 -29.89
N LEU A 7 -23.12 -3.78 -30.31
CA LEU A 7 -23.56 -2.38 -30.19
C LEU A 7 -24.72 -2.10 -31.15
N ASP A 8 -24.64 -2.64 -32.38
CA ASP A 8 -25.71 -2.52 -33.38
C ASP A 8 -26.98 -3.27 -32.99
N CYS A 9 -26.86 -4.39 -32.27
CA CYS A 9 -28.01 -5.08 -31.67
C CYS A 9 -28.69 -4.20 -30.62
N CYS A 10 -27.91 -3.58 -29.73
CA CYS A 10 -28.42 -2.67 -28.69
C CYS A 10 -29.05 -1.40 -29.29
N ALA A 11 -28.44 -0.81 -30.31
CA ALA A 11 -28.91 0.42 -30.94
C ALA A 11 -30.30 0.28 -31.60
N ARG A 12 -30.67 -0.93 -32.05
CA ARG A 12 -31.96 -1.23 -32.67
C ARG A 12 -33.09 -1.49 -31.66
N LYS A 13 -32.79 -1.63 -30.37
CA LYS A 13 -33.78 -1.92 -29.32
C LYS A 13 -34.42 -0.64 -28.78
N THR A 14 -35.68 -0.75 -28.34
CA THR A 14 -36.35 0.34 -27.63
C THR A 14 -35.77 0.49 -26.22
N THR A 15 -35.85 1.69 -25.63
CA THR A 15 -35.38 1.97 -24.27
C THR A 15 -35.98 1.01 -23.23
N LYS A 16 -37.27 0.66 -23.38
CA LYS A 16 -37.94 -0.29 -22.48
C LYS A 16 -37.36 -1.70 -22.61
N SER A 17 -37.07 -2.17 -23.83
CA SER A 17 -36.42 -3.46 -24.06
C SER A 17 -35.02 -3.46 -23.46
N LEU A 18 -34.24 -2.38 -23.63
CA LEU A 18 -32.89 -2.27 -23.08
C LEU A 18 -32.88 -2.40 -21.55
N PHE A 19 -33.82 -1.76 -20.85
CA PHE A 19 -33.93 -1.92 -19.40
C PHE A 19 -34.31 -3.34 -18.96
N GLU A 20 -35.17 -4.03 -19.71
CA GLU A 20 -35.54 -5.41 -19.39
C GLU A 20 -34.40 -6.38 -19.67
N ASP A 21 -33.73 -6.24 -20.82
CA ASP A 21 -32.54 -7.02 -21.18
C ASP A 21 -31.42 -6.79 -20.15
N MET A 22 -31.19 -5.55 -19.71
CA MET A 22 -30.19 -5.24 -18.70
C MET A 22 -30.49 -5.92 -17.37
N ARG A 23 -31.76 -5.96 -16.93
CA ARG A 23 -32.16 -6.68 -15.70
C ARG A 23 -31.92 -8.18 -15.83
N GLN A 24 -32.21 -8.75 -17.00
CA GLN A 24 -32.00 -10.17 -17.26
C GLN A 24 -30.52 -10.53 -17.30
N LEU A 25 -29.71 -9.76 -18.03
CA LEU A 25 -28.24 -9.92 -18.08
C LEU A 25 -27.63 -9.80 -16.69
N HIS A 26 -28.07 -8.81 -15.91
CA HIS A 26 -27.61 -8.62 -14.55
C HIS A 26 -27.98 -9.78 -13.62
N ARG A 27 -29.16 -10.39 -13.81
CA ARG A 27 -29.56 -11.59 -13.05
C ARG A 27 -28.64 -12.77 -13.37
N VAL A 28 -28.42 -13.03 -14.65
CA VAL A 28 -27.51 -14.10 -15.12
C VAL A 28 -26.10 -13.88 -14.58
N GLU A 29 -25.57 -12.66 -14.65
CA GLU A 29 -24.25 -12.32 -14.08
C GLU A 29 -24.19 -12.68 -12.58
N SER A 30 -25.22 -12.33 -11.82
CA SER A 30 -25.26 -12.50 -10.37
C SER A 30 -25.38 -13.96 -9.93
N GLU A 31 -26.14 -14.75 -10.69
CA GLU A 31 -26.34 -16.18 -10.44
C GLU A 31 -25.03 -16.96 -10.58
N MET A 32 -24.10 -16.51 -11.41
CA MET A 32 -22.81 -17.19 -11.64
C MET A 32 -21.77 -16.91 -10.54
N ILE A 33 -21.87 -15.79 -9.83
CA ILE A 33 -20.87 -15.41 -8.81
C ILE A 33 -20.84 -16.43 -7.66
N ALA A 34 -22.00 -16.85 -7.15
CA ALA A 34 -22.05 -17.76 -6.00
C ALA A 34 -21.46 -19.16 -6.31
N PRO A 35 -21.78 -19.82 -7.44
CA PRO A 35 -21.10 -21.05 -7.86
C PRO A 35 -19.59 -20.88 -8.04
N ILE A 36 -19.13 -19.79 -8.65
CA ILE A 36 -17.68 -19.52 -8.83
C ILE A 36 -16.99 -19.48 -7.47
N LEU A 37 -17.54 -18.71 -6.51
CA LEU A 37 -16.93 -18.61 -5.18
C LEU A 37 -17.00 -19.92 -4.40
N ALA A 38 -18.06 -20.72 -4.57
CA ALA A 38 -18.15 -22.04 -3.96
C ALA A 38 -17.03 -22.96 -4.46
N HIS A 39 -16.79 -23.02 -5.78
CA HIS A 39 -15.72 -23.81 -6.37
C HIS A 39 -14.34 -23.31 -5.95
N LEU A 40 -14.11 -21.98 -6.01
CA LEU A 40 -12.85 -21.39 -5.52
C LEU A 40 -12.60 -21.73 -4.05
N SER A 41 -13.64 -21.80 -3.23
CA SER A 41 -13.50 -22.14 -1.80
C SER A 41 -13.09 -23.59 -1.56
N GLU A 42 -13.50 -24.50 -2.45
CA GLU A 42 -13.14 -25.92 -2.38
C GLU A 42 -11.75 -26.17 -2.99
N LEU A 43 -11.42 -25.49 -4.10
CA LEU A 43 -10.06 -25.49 -4.66
C LEU A 43 -9.03 -24.97 -3.65
N ASP A 44 -9.36 -23.90 -2.92
CA ASP A 44 -8.55 -23.36 -1.83
C ASP A 44 -8.39 -24.36 -0.68
N LYS A 45 -9.45 -25.10 -0.34
CA LYS A 45 -9.44 -26.07 0.77
C LYS A 45 -8.61 -27.31 0.44
N ARG A 46 -8.67 -27.78 -0.81
CA ARG A 46 -7.95 -28.97 -1.28
C ARG A 46 -6.51 -28.67 -1.69
N GLU A 47 -6.15 -27.40 -1.79
CA GLU A 47 -4.91 -26.95 -2.43
C GLU A 47 -4.73 -27.55 -3.84
N ALA A 48 -5.86 -27.83 -4.51
CA ALA A 48 -5.89 -28.65 -5.74
C ALA A 48 -5.15 -28.00 -6.92
N VAL A 49 -5.05 -26.67 -6.91
CA VAL A 49 -4.30 -25.90 -7.92
C VAL A 49 -2.80 -26.21 -7.90
N LEU A 50 -2.24 -26.67 -6.77
CA LEU A 50 -0.83 -27.06 -6.69
C LEU A 50 -0.56 -28.33 -7.49
N ALA A 51 -1.53 -29.24 -7.55
CA ALA A 51 -1.44 -30.48 -8.34
C ALA A 51 -1.48 -30.19 -9.86
N GLU A 52 -2.14 -29.10 -10.25
CA GLU A 52 -2.25 -28.63 -11.64
C GLU A 52 -1.11 -27.67 -12.05
N ALA A 53 0.02 -27.70 -11.34
CA ALA A 53 1.23 -26.90 -11.60
C ALA A 53 1.09 -25.37 -11.43
N PHE A 54 0.09 -24.89 -10.69
CA PHE A 54 0.02 -23.48 -10.29
C PHE A 54 0.66 -23.26 -8.92
N PRO A 55 1.49 -22.22 -8.74
CA PRO A 55 2.19 -21.98 -7.47
C PRO A 55 1.26 -21.48 -6.35
N SER A 56 0.06 -20.99 -6.69
CA SER A 56 -0.97 -20.60 -5.72
C SER A 56 -2.34 -20.46 -6.38
N LEU A 57 -3.40 -20.44 -5.57
CA LEU A 57 -4.75 -20.13 -6.05
C LEU A 57 -4.85 -18.72 -6.66
N PHE A 58 -4.04 -17.78 -6.16
CA PHE A 58 -3.96 -16.44 -6.72
C PHE A 58 -3.40 -16.47 -8.14
N SER A 59 -2.30 -17.20 -8.36
CA SER A 59 -1.70 -17.37 -9.68
C SER A 59 -2.65 -18.08 -10.65
N TYR A 60 -3.39 -19.10 -10.20
CA TYR A 60 -4.45 -19.71 -10.99
C TYR A 60 -5.53 -18.70 -11.41
N CYS A 61 -6.02 -17.88 -10.47
CA CYS A 61 -7.03 -16.86 -10.76
C CYS A 61 -6.56 -15.81 -11.78
N VAL A 62 -5.29 -15.39 -11.72
CA VAL A 62 -4.75 -14.34 -12.59
C VAL A 62 -4.34 -14.89 -13.95
N SER A 63 -3.58 -15.99 -13.96
CA SER A 63 -2.99 -16.52 -15.19
C SER A 63 -3.98 -17.35 -16.02
N GLU A 64 -4.80 -18.19 -15.37
CA GLU A 64 -5.71 -19.11 -16.09
C GLU A 64 -7.11 -18.49 -16.26
N LEU A 65 -7.66 -17.90 -15.19
CA LEU A 65 -9.01 -17.29 -15.25
C LEU A 65 -9.01 -15.85 -15.76
N GLY A 66 -7.83 -15.24 -15.94
CA GLY A 66 -7.69 -13.88 -16.48
C GLY A 66 -8.21 -12.77 -15.56
N TYR A 67 -8.40 -13.03 -14.26
CA TYR A 67 -8.79 -11.97 -13.33
C TYR A 67 -7.66 -10.99 -13.11
N SER A 68 -8.00 -9.71 -12.93
CA SER A 68 -7.03 -8.75 -12.39
C SER A 68 -6.61 -9.15 -10.97
N GLU A 69 -5.42 -8.71 -10.54
CA GLU A 69 -4.91 -9.01 -9.19
C GLU A 69 -5.90 -8.62 -8.08
N ALA A 70 -6.50 -7.43 -8.21
CA ALA A 70 -7.49 -6.93 -7.25
C ALA A 70 -8.75 -7.80 -7.22
N GLU A 71 -9.20 -8.27 -8.38
CA GLU A 71 -10.35 -9.16 -8.51
C GLU A 71 -10.10 -10.56 -7.94
N ALA A 72 -8.92 -11.13 -8.23
CA ALA A 72 -8.49 -12.41 -7.70
C ALA A 72 -8.45 -12.34 -6.16
N PHE A 73 -7.84 -11.30 -5.61
CA PHE A 73 -7.78 -11.09 -4.16
C PHE A 73 -9.18 -11.03 -3.52
N LEU A 74 -10.09 -10.23 -4.07
CA LEU A 74 -11.45 -10.08 -3.54
C LEU A 74 -12.24 -11.39 -3.63
N ARG A 75 -12.15 -12.11 -4.76
CA ARG A 75 -12.86 -13.38 -4.97
C ARG A 75 -12.32 -14.47 -4.05
N ILE A 76 -11.01 -14.61 -3.90
CA ILE A 76 -10.40 -15.58 -2.97
C ILE A 76 -10.83 -15.27 -1.53
N ARG A 77 -10.78 -13.99 -1.13
CA ARG A 77 -11.20 -13.57 0.21
C ARG A 77 -12.69 -13.84 0.45
N ALA A 78 -13.54 -13.56 -0.52
CA ALA A 78 -14.97 -13.83 -0.44
C ALA A 78 -15.28 -15.33 -0.42
N ALA A 79 -14.57 -16.14 -1.21
CA ALA A 79 -14.70 -17.60 -1.22
C ALA A 79 -14.34 -18.20 0.15
N ARG A 80 -13.22 -17.78 0.74
CA ARG A 80 -12.81 -18.19 2.09
C ARG A 80 -13.83 -17.77 3.17
N ALA A 81 -14.37 -16.56 3.06
CA ALA A 81 -15.43 -16.09 3.97
C ALA A 81 -16.73 -16.89 3.80
N ALA A 82 -17.14 -17.18 2.55
CA ALA A 82 -18.31 -17.96 2.23
C ALA A 82 -18.22 -19.42 2.73
N ARG A 83 -17.02 -20.02 2.70
CA ARG A 83 -16.77 -21.34 3.30
C ARG A 83 -17.05 -21.35 4.80
N ARG A 84 -16.68 -20.28 5.51
CA ARG A 84 -16.94 -20.12 6.96
C ARG A 84 -18.40 -19.75 7.23
N PHE A 85 -19.00 -18.93 6.36
CA PHE A 85 -20.35 -18.39 6.53
C PHE A 85 -21.16 -18.57 5.22
N PRO A 86 -21.77 -19.76 5.00
CA PRO A 86 -22.45 -20.09 3.73
C PRO A 86 -23.59 -19.14 3.32
N ARG A 87 -24.19 -18.42 4.28
CA ARG A 87 -25.20 -17.38 4.04
C ARG A 87 -24.75 -16.33 3.01
N ILE A 88 -23.44 -16.06 2.95
CA ILE A 88 -22.84 -15.12 1.99
C ILE A 88 -23.17 -15.51 0.55
N LEU A 89 -23.13 -16.81 0.20
CA LEU A 89 -23.42 -17.27 -1.16
C LEU A 89 -24.87 -16.97 -1.56
N GLY A 90 -25.82 -17.19 -0.65
CA GLY A 90 -27.23 -16.88 -0.90
C GLY A 90 -27.48 -15.38 -1.10
N MET A 91 -26.80 -14.53 -0.32
CA MET A 91 -26.91 -13.08 -0.46
C MET A 91 -26.26 -12.57 -1.75
N LEU A 92 -25.13 -13.15 -2.17
CA LEU A 92 -24.46 -12.82 -3.43
C LEU A 92 -25.32 -13.24 -4.63
N ALA A 93 -25.91 -14.44 -4.60
CA ALA A 93 -26.79 -14.93 -5.67
C ALA A 93 -28.03 -14.03 -5.85
N ARG A 94 -28.58 -13.48 -4.76
CA ARG A 94 -29.70 -12.53 -4.79
C ARG A 94 -29.27 -11.08 -5.01
N ARG A 95 -27.97 -10.82 -5.16
CA ARG A 95 -27.36 -9.48 -5.23
C ARG A 95 -27.73 -8.56 -4.07
N GLU A 96 -28.01 -9.13 -2.90
CA GLU A 96 -28.19 -8.38 -1.66
C GLU A 96 -26.85 -7.80 -1.17
N ILE A 97 -25.75 -8.45 -1.51
CA ILE A 97 -24.40 -7.98 -1.23
C ILE A 97 -23.53 -8.22 -2.46
N HIS A 98 -22.40 -7.50 -2.56
CA HIS A 98 -21.47 -7.61 -3.68
C HIS A 98 -20.09 -8.13 -3.20
N VAL A 99 -19.27 -8.65 -4.12
CA VAL A 99 -18.00 -9.34 -3.77
C VAL A 99 -17.02 -8.41 -3.04
N SER A 100 -16.91 -7.15 -3.47
CA SER A 100 -16.02 -6.16 -2.83
C SER A 100 -16.45 -5.81 -1.40
N ALA A 101 -17.76 -5.78 -1.12
CA ALA A 101 -18.30 -5.62 0.23
C ALA A 101 -17.85 -6.77 1.14
N ILE A 102 -18.03 -8.01 0.68
CA ILE A 102 -17.58 -9.18 1.43
C ILE A 102 -16.06 -9.14 1.65
N GLY A 103 -15.27 -8.72 0.66
CA GLY A 103 -13.84 -8.55 0.83
C GLY A 103 -13.47 -7.62 2.00
N LYS A 104 -14.22 -6.52 2.19
CA LYS A 104 -14.03 -5.58 3.31
C LYS A 104 -14.57 -6.10 4.64
N LEU A 105 -15.69 -6.83 4.62
CA LEU A 105 -16.33 -7.34 5.84
C LEU A 105 -15.68 -8.61 6.40
N ALA A 106 -15.13 -9.46 5.52
CA ALA A 106 -14.51 -10.74 5.86
C ALA A 106 -13.59 -10.74 7.10
N PRO A 107 -12.68 -9.76 7.32
CA PRO A 107 -11.82 -9.76 8.51
C PRO A 107 -12.57 -9.49 9.82
N HIS A 108 -13.77 -8.91 9.76
CA HIS A 108 -14.58 -8.53 10.94
C HIS A 108 -15.73 -9.52 11.20
N LEU A 109 -15.92 -10.52 10.34
CA LEU A 109 -16.96 -11.55 10.51
C LEU A 109 -16.53 -12.58 11.56
N THR A 110 -17.36 -12.73 12.59
CA THR A 110 -17.26 -13.75 13.64
C THR A 110 -18.52 -14.60 13.67
N SER A 111 -18.44 -15.79 14.28
CA SER A 111 -19.58 -16.71 14.41
C SER A 111 -20.79 -16.09 15.13
N GLU A 112 -20.57 -15.08 15.96
CA GLU A 112 -21.61 -14.38 16.72
C GLU A 112 -22.21 -13.19 15.95
N ASN A 113 -21.40 -12.45 15.18
CA ASN A 113 -21.84 -11.20 14.54
C ASN A 113 -22.27 -11.36 13.08
N TYR A 114 -21.94 -12.47 12.41
CA TYR A 114 -22.02 -12.54 10.95
C TYR A 114 -23.44 -12.29 10.41
N ARG A 115 -24.48 -12.77 11.12
CA ARG A 115 -25.87 -12.61 10.67
C ARG A 115 -26.29 -11.14 10.69
N SER A 116 -26.13 -10.47 11.83
CA SER A 116 -26.55 -9.08 12.00
C SER A 116 -25.72 -8.13 11.13
N LEU A 117 -24.43 -8.39 11.00
CA LEU A 117 -23.52 -7.57 10.19
C LEU A 117 -23.83 -7.70 8.69
N LEU A 118 -24.05 -8.93 8.20
CA LEU A 118 -24.46 -9.14 6.80
C LEU A 118 -25.83 -8.54 6.50
N ASP A 119 -26.79 -8.64 7.43
CA ASP A 119 -28.11 -8.03 7.26
C ASP A 119 -28.04 -6.50 7.22
N ARG A 120 -27.21 -5.88 8.07
CA ARG A 120 -26.93 -4.43 8.02
C ARG A 120 -26.25 -4.00 6.72
N ALA A 121 -25.36 -4.84 6.19
CA ALA A 121 -24.62 -4.57 4.96
C ALA A 121 -25.42 -4.83 3.67
N SER A 122 -26.61 -5.43 3.79
CA SER A 122 -27.48 -5.71 2.65
C SER A 122 -27.87 -4.42 1.91
N ARG A 123 -27.65 -4.41 0.60
CA ARG A 123 -27.95 -3.31 -0.35
C ARG A 123 -27.27 -1.99 -0.02
N ARG A 124 -26.18 -2.02 0.74
CA ARG A 124 -25.36 -0.83 1.06
C ARG A 124 -24.31 -0.57 -0.01
N THR A 125 -23.90 0.69 -0.13
CA THR A 125 -22.77 1.09 -0.97
C THR A 125 -21.44 0.71 -0.31
N ILE A 126 -20.36 0.75 -1.08
CA ILE A 126 -19.01 0.48 -0.56
C ILE A 126 -18.63 1.49 0.54
N GLU A 127 -19.00 2.75 0.37
CA GLU A 127 -18.72 3.82 1.33
C GLU A 127 -19.45 3.59 2.66
N GLU A 128 -20.74 3.26 2.60
CA GLU A 128 -21.53 2.93 3.80
C GLU A 128 -20.94 1.72 4.53
N ILE A 129 -20.48 0.72 3.79
CA ILE A 129 -19.81 -0.46 4.37
C ILE A 129 -18.48 -0.07 5.02
N GLN A 130 -17.72 0.85 4.43
CA GLN A 130 -16.50 1.36 5.07
C GLN A 130 -16.80 2.11 6.36
N THR A 131 -17.87 2.91 6.40
CA THR A 131 -18.33 3.54 7.64
C THR A 131 -18.69 2.49 8.70
N MET A 132 -19.43 1.44 8.33
CA MET A 132 -19.74 0.34 9.23
C MET A 132 -18.48 -0.38 9.74
N VAL A 133 -17.48 -0.59 8.87
CA VAL A 133 -16.20 -1.20 9.28
C VAL A 133 -15.44 -0.29 10.24
N ALA A 134 -15.42 1.02 10.00
CA ALA A 134 -14.79 1.99 10.88
C ALA A 134 -15.46 2.07 12.26
N GLU A 135 -16.78 1.89 12.34
CA GLU A 135 -17.50 1.77 13.62
C GLU A 135 -17.12 0.52 14.40
N LEU A 136 -16.94 -0.61 13.70
CA LEU A 136 -16.62 -1.91 14.31
C LEU A 136 -15.16 -1.99 14.76
N ALA A 137 -14.26 -1.39 14.00
CA ALA A 137 -12.83 -1.38 14.27
C ALA A 137 -12.30 0.05 14.02
N PRO A 138 -12.40 0.96 15.01
CA PRO A 138 -11.80 2.28 14.87
C PRO A 138 -10.30 2.12 14.61
N GLU A 139 -9.82 2.64 13.48
CA GLU A 139 -8.39 2.56 13.16
C GLU A 139 -7.61 3.25 14.30
N PRO A 140 -6.65 2.55 14.94
CA PRO A 140 -5.79 3.20 15.91
C PRO A 140 -5.04 4.33 15.20
N GLU A 141 -4.88 5.48 15.87
CA GLU A 141 -4.15 6.63 15.33
C GLU A 141 -2.84 6.14 14.69
N LYS A 142 -2.71 6.33 13.37
CA LYS A 142 -1.53 5.87 12.62
C LYS A 142 -0.33 6.57 13.23
N ARG A 143 0.61 5.78 13.77
CA ARG A 143 1.86 6.30 14.32
C ARG A 143 2.55 7.12 13.23
N PRO A 144 3.13 8.28 13.55
CA PRO A 144 3.88 9.03 12.57
C PRO A 144 5.05 8.18 12.05
N VAL A 145 5.07 7.89 10.76
CA VAL A 145 6.16 7.16 10.11
C VAL A 145 6.92 8.12 9.22
N ILE A 146 8.23 8.20 9.46
CA ILE A 146 9.19 8.91 8.62
C ILE A 146 9.91 7.83 7.80
N ARG A 147 9.71 7.82 6.49
CA ARG A 147 10.39 6.88 5.58
C ARG A 147 11.24 7.66 4.58
N THR A 148 12.52 7.34 4.50
CA THR A 148 13.40 7.85 3.44
C THR A 148 13.06 7.16 2.13
N LEU A 149 12.94 7.95 1.07
CA LEU A 149 12.73 7.53 -0.31
C LEU A 149 13.98 7.90 -1.10
N SER A 150 14.58 6.91 -1.76
CA SER A 150 15.56 7.15 -2.81
C SER A 150 14.79 7.47 -4.10
N VAL A 151 14.81 8.73 -4.54
CA VAL A 151 14.32 9.07 -5.87
C VAL A 151 15.47 8.91 -6.85
N GLY A 152 15.47 7.81 -7.59
CA GLY A 152 16.32 7.68 -8.78
C GLY A 152 15.85 8.70 -9.80
N MET A 153 16.63 9.77 -9.99
CA MET A 153 16.37 10.71 -11.07
C MET A 153 16.69 9.98 -12.39
N SER A 154 15.65 9.52 -13.08
CA SER A 154 15.80 8.96 -14.42
C SER A 154 16.12 10.10 -15.38
N LEU A 155 17.41 10.41 -15.52
CA LEU A 155 17.91 11.11 -16.69
C LEU A 155 17.94 10.08 -17.83
N LEU A 156 16.87 10.00 -18.59
CA LEU A 156 16.94 9.43 -19.94
C LEU A 156 17.67 10.43 -20.83
N PRO A 157 18.76 10.06 -21.51
CA PRO A 157 19.07 10.61 -22.80
C PRO A 157 18.20 9.87 -23.83
N GLU A 158 17.28 10.60 -24.45
CA GLU A 158 16.70 10.22 -25.74
C GLU A 158 17.87 10.12 -26.76
N ASP A 159 18.11 8.94 -27.34
CA ASP A 159 18.11 8.76 -28.80
C ASP A 159 18.42 7.30 -29.22
N PRO A 160 18.06 6.91 -30.46
CA PRO A 160 17.52 5.59 -30.75
C PRO A 160 18.55 4.61 -31.37
N ALA A 161 18.10 3.35 -31.41
CA ALA A 161 18.46 2.31 -32.37
C ALA A 161 19.42 1.19 -31.90
N LYS A 162 18.83 -0.01 -32.01
CA LYS A 162 19.39 -1.36 -32.22
C LYS A 162 19.71 -2.20 -30.98
N GLY A 163 18.91 -3.27 -30.86
CA GLY A 163 19.46 -4.62 -30.90
C GLY A 163 19.24 -5.44 -29.65
N ASP A 164 18.25 -6.33 -29.74
CA ASP A 164 18.07 -7.62 -29.06
C ASP A 164 19.06 -8.03 -27.95
N LEU A 165 18.51 -8.50 -26.84
CA LEU A 165 18.70 -9.86 -26.27
C LEU A 165 18.37 -9.82 -24.76
N PHE A 166 17.18 -10.30 -24.40
CA PHE A 166 16.85 -10.62 -23.01
C PHE A 166 17.29 -12.06 -22.73
N ALA A 167 18.38 -12.22 -21.98
CA ALA A 167 18.79 -13.47 -21.36
C ALA A 167 19.16 -13.17 -19.90
N GLY A 168 18.51 -13.88 -18.95
CA GLY A 168 18.82 -13.80 -17.52
C GLY A 168 20.23 -14.31 -17.20
N PRO A 169 20.64 -14.30 -15.91
CA PRO A 169 20.19 -15.40 -15.05
C PRO A 169 19.99 -15.08 -13.55
N ALA A 170 19.50 -16.14 -12.89
CA ALA A 170 19.22 -16.40 -11.49
C ALA A 170 20.33 -16.12 -10.44
N GLY A 171 19.89 -15.95 -9.19
CA GLY A 171 20.46 -16.72 -8.07
C GLY A 171 20.61 -16.03 -6.70
N SER A 172 20.20 -16.75 -5.64
CA SER A 172 20.33 -16.54 -4.18
C SER A 172 19.34 -15.54 -3.55
N GLY A 173 18.44 -15.88 -2.61
CA GLY A 173 18.31 -17.07 -1.76
C GLY A 173 19.04 -16.86 -0.44
N ASP A 174 18.30 -16.64 0.67
CA ASP A 174 18.70 -17.03 2.03
C ASP A 174 17.50 -16.97 3.03
N PRO A 175 17.58 -17.69 4.18
CA PRO A 175 16.45 -18.36 4.87
C PRO A 175 16.27 -17.94 6.35
N LEU A 176 15.18 -18.41 7.01
CA LEU A 176 14.99 -18.73 8.46
C LEU A 176 13.46 -18.99 8.68
N GLU A 177 12.89 -19.88 9.50
CA GLU A 177 13.33 -20.68 10.66
C GLU A 177 12.26 -21.78 11.03
N SER A 178 12.67 -22.80 11.81
CA SER A 178 12.10 -24.14 12.16
C SER A 178 11.00 -24.15 13.29
N PRO A 179 10.55 -25.26 13.99
CA PRO A 179 11.15 -26.60 14.37
C PRO A 179 10.12 -27.81 14.36
N PRO A 180 10.23 -29.02 15.05
CA PRO A 180 11.16 -29.51 16.11
C PRO A 180 11.63 -31.02 16.16
N THR A 181 12.56 -31.28 17.11
CA THR A 181 12.70 -32.46 18.06
C THR A 181 13.92 -33.41 17.99
N GLU A 182 14.59 -33.50 19.16
CA GLU A 182 15.43 -34.55 19.81
C GLU A 182 16.95 -34.80 19.56
N ALA A 183 17.70 -34.45 20.62
CA ALA A 183 18.73 -35.22 21.35
C ALA A 183 20.17 -35.43 20.81
N ALA A 184 21.13 -34.83 21.56
CA ALA A 184 22.37 -35.40 22.13
C ALA A 184 23.67 -34.59 21.90
N THR A 185 24.26 -34.15 23.02
CA THR A 185 25.57 -33.49 23.31
C THR A 185 26.83 -34.35 23.08
N PRO A 186 28.10 -33.88 23.30
CA PRO A 186 28.64 -32.50 23.49
C PRO A 186 30.02 -32.17 22.82
N ALA A 187 30.45 -30.91 23.02
CA ALA A 187 31.83 -30.41 23.29
C ALA A 187 32.78 -30.03 22.13
N ILE A 188 33.20 -28.74 22.08
CA ILE A 188 34.55 -28.24 22.49
C ILE A 188 34.72 -26.74 22.10
N VAL A 189 34.88 -25.90 23.13
CA VAL A 189 35.85 -24.78 23.34
C VAL A 189 36.09 -23.72 22.24
N LEU A 190 35.73 -22.47 22.56
CA LEU A 190 36.27 -21.20 22.01
C LEU A 190 37.77 -21.03 22.34
N PRO A 191 38.52 -20.26 21.54
CA PRO A 191 38.97 -18.99 22.13
C PRO A 191 38.97 -17.78 21.19
N ILE A 192 38.72 -16.63 21.83
CA ILE A 192 38.90 -15.25 21.37
C ILE A 192 40.41 -14.94 21.24
N ARG A 193 40.85 -14.21 20.19
CA ARG A 193 41.94 -13.20 20.24
C ARG A 193 41.81 -12.11 19.15
N HIS A 194 42.15 -10.89 19.56
CA HIS A 194 42.15 -9.59 18.89
C HIS A 194 43.17 -9.46 17.74
N ASP A 195 42.89 -8.62 16.72
CA ASP A 195 43.54 -7.31 16.44
C ASP A 195 43.13 -6.77 15.04
N GLU A 196 42.81 -5.47 14.94
CA GLU A 196 42.71 -4.69 13.67
C GLU A 196 44.14 -4.27 13.18
N PRO A 197 44.40 -3.51 12.07
CA PRO A 197 43.54 -2.89 11.03
C PRO A 197 44.01 -2.94 9.53
N SER A 198 43.05 -2.81 8.58
CA SER A 198 43.09 -2.12 7.26
C SER A 198 44.08 -2.52 6.12
N PRO A 199 43.74 -2.37 4.81
CA PRO A 199 43.30 -1.09 4.22
C PRO A 199 42.16 -1.09 3.17
N VAL A 200 41.33 -0.05 3.31
CA VAL A 200 40.75 0.86 2.31
C VAL A 200 40.97 0.52 0.82
N LEU A 201 39.89 0.27 0.10
CA LEU A 201 39.77 0.58 -1.33
C LEU A 201 38.62 1.59 -1.52
N ILE A 202 39.02 2.74 -2.02
CA ILE A 202 38.18 3.89 -2.38
C ILE A 202 37.33 3.51 -3.59
N ALA A 203 36.02 3.42 -3.41
CA ALA A 203 35.06 3.39 -4.51
C ALA A 203 34.54 4.83 -4.72
N GLU A 204 34.67 5.30 -5.95
CA GLU A 204 34.31 6.66 -6.38
C GLU A 204 32.82 6.99 -6.13
N PRO A 205 32.47 8.27 -5.88
CA PRO A 205 31.14 8.66 -5.44
C PRO A 205 30.15 8.67 -6.61
N VAL A 206 29.15 7.77 -6.55
CA VAL A 206 27.95 7.83 -7.38
C VAL A 206 27.20 9.14 -7.08
N PRO A 207 26.77 9.91 -8.09
CA PRO A 207 26.24 11.26 -7.88
C PRO A 207 24.96 11.24 -7.05
N ALA A 208 24.81 12.29 -6.24
CA ALA A 208 23.80 12.49 -5.21
C ALA A 208 22.37 12.09 -5.66
N VAL A 209 21.89 10.99 -5.09
CA VAL A 209 20.46 10.67 -5.02
C VAL A 209 19.84 11.66 -4.03
N GLU A 210 18.92 12.52 -4.48
CA GLU A 210 18.12 13.34 -3.56
C GLU A 210 17.31 12.41 -2.64
N SER A 211 17.76 12.25 -1.40
CA SER A 211 17.03 11.50 -0.37
C SER A 211 15.80 12.30 0.04
N ARG A 212 14.63 11.97 -0.55
CA ARG A 212 13.36 12.57 -0.13
C ARG A 212 12.83 11.84 1.09
N VAL A 213 12.09 12.52 1.96
CA VAL A 213 11.54 11.92 3.18
C VAL A 213 10.02 12.04 3.15
N LEU A 214 9.33 10.90 3.26
CA LEU A 214 7.88 10.85 3.36
C LEU A 214 7.46 11.00 4.83
N PHE A 215 6.70 12.06 5.11
CA PHE A 215 6.12 12.35 6.41
C PHE A 215 4.63 11.98 6.42
N ASN A 216 4.26 10.91 7.13
CA ASN A 216 2.86 10.58 7.39
C ASN A 216 2.54 10.83 8.86
N PHE A 217 1.60 11.72 9.18
CA PHE A 217 1.10 11.89 10.55
C PHE A 217 -0.38 12.32 10.55
N VAL A 218 -1.07 12.03 11.65
CA VAL A 218 -2.45 12.49 11.90
C VAL A 218 -2.39 13.79 12.70
N GLY A 219 -2.84 14.89 12.11
CA GLY A 219 -2.86 16.22 12.73
C GLY A 219 -4.24 16.59 13.29
N ARG A 220 -4.26 17.35 14.38
CA ARG A 220 -5.52 17.97 14.90
C ARG A 220 -5.99 19.08 13.94
N GLU A 221 -7.30 19.39 13.93
CA GLU A 221 -7.88 20.46 13.09
C GLU A 221 -7.24 21.85 13.34
N SER A 222 -6.73 22.10 14.55
CA SER A 222 -5.95 23.31 14.86
C SER A 222 -4.63 23.41 14.07
N LEU A 223 -3.99 22.28 13.76
CA LEU A 223 -2.78 22.24 12.94
C LEU A 223 -3.08 22.52 11.48
N ARG A 224 -4.17 21.95 10.94
CA ARG A 224 -4.66 22.24 9.58
C ARG A 224 -4.93 23.73 9.39
N ARG A 225 -5.62 24.37 10.35
CA ARG A 225 -5.87 25.81 10.33
C ARG A 225 -4.58 26.64 10.31
N LYS A 226 -3.58 26.25 11.13
CA LYS A 226 -2.27 26.93 11.17
C LYS A 226 -1.50 26.76 9.86
N LEU A 227 -1.50 25.56 9.29
CA LEU A 227 -0.89 25.26 7.98
C LEU A 227 -1.51 26.09 6.86
N LYS A 228 -2.84 26.12 6.80
CA LYS A 228 -3.56 26.93 5.80
C LYS A 228 -3.23 28.42 5.94
N ARG A 229 -3.22 28.95 7.18
CA ARG A 229 -2.88 30.34 7.43
C ARG A 229 -1.43 30.68 7.07
N ALA A 230 -0.49 29.77 7.35
CA ALA A 230 0.91 29.94 6.97
C ALA A 230 1.08 29.95 5.44
N ALA A 231 0.39 29.05 4.72
CA ALA A 231 0.37 29.02 3.27
C ALA A 231 -0.23 30.31 2.65
N GLU A 232 -1.28 30.87 3.25
CA GLU A 232 -1.87 32.15 2.81
C GLU A 232 -0.89 33.33 2.94
N ILE A 233 -0.13 33.40 4.05
CA ILE A 233 0.84 34.48 4.30
C ILE A 233 2.04 34.36 3.34
N LEU A 234 2.46 33.13 3.03
CA LEU A 234 3.63 32.85 2.19
C LEU A 234 3.29 32.67 0.70
N ARG A 235 2.05 32.98 0.29
CA ARG A 235 1.58 32.88 -1.10
C ARG A 235 2.38 33.74 -2.08
N HIS A 236 2.96 34.84 -1.62
CA HIS A 236 3.85 35.70 -2.41
C HIS A 236 5.24 35.05 -2.64
N LYS A 237 5.69 34.17 -1.74
CA LYS A 237 7.02 33.54 -1.80
C LYS A 237 6.99 32.14 -2.43
N TYR A 238 5.88 31.41 -2.28
CA TYR A 238 5.69 30.07 -2.85
C TYR A 238 4.32 29.95 -3.55
N PRO A 239 4.22 30.33 -4.84
CA PRO A 239 2.95 30.36 -5.58
C PRO A 239 2.29 28.98 -5.77
N ARG A 240 3.10 27.90 -5.76
CA ARG A 240 2.64 26.52 -5.96
C ARG A 240 2.27 25.78 -4.67
N GLY A 241 2.50 26.39 -3.50
CA GLY A 241 2.12 25.78 -2.22
C GLY A 241 2.81 24.44 -1.96
N GLU A 242 4.10 24.34 -2.27
CA GLU A 242 4.90 23.16 -1.96
C GLU A 242 5.04 23.04 -0.43
N PRO A 243 4.47 21.98 0.19
CA PRO A 243 4.46 21.85 1.64
C PRO A 243 5.87 21.68 2.20
N ASP A 244 6.78 21.06 1.45
CA ASP A 244 8.16 20.78 1.84
C ASP A 244 8.89 22.08 2.24
N LEU A 245 8.86 23.09 1.37
CA LEU A 245 9.51 24.39 1.60
C LEU A 245 8.84 25.19 2.73
N LEU A 246 7.52 25.04 2.89
CA LEU A 246 6.78 25.67 3.98
C LEU A 246 7.18 25.07 5.34
N PHE A 247 7.34 23.76 5.40
CA PHE A 247 7.78 23.05 6.59
C PHE A 247 9.24 23.32 6.92
N GLU A 248 10.14 23.36 5.93
CA GLU A 248 11.55 23.72 6.13
C GLU A 248 11.69 25.12 6.74
N GLN A 249 11.05 26.14 6.16
CA GLN A 249 11.11 27.50 6.70
C GLN A 249 10.52 27.60 8.12
N ALA A 250 9.41 26.90 8.39
CA ALA A 250 8.79 26.90 9.71
C ALA A 250 9.67 26.21 10.77
N LEU A 251 10.39 25.15 10.38
CA LEU A 251 11.34 24.46 11.24
C LEU A 251 12.60 25.28 11.45
N ASP A 252 13.11 25.95 10.42
CA ASP A 252 14.25 26.88 10.54
C ASP A 252 13.94 28.03 11.48
N ASP A 253 12.76 28.65 11.37
CA ASP A 253 12.32 29.72 12.28
C ASP A 253 12.17 29.21 13.73
N LEU A 254 11.75 27.95 13.91
CA LEU A 254 11.65 27.32 15.23
C LEU A 254 13.04 27.03 15.81
N LEU A 255 13.95 26.46 15.02
CA LEU A 255 15.33 26.19 15.40
C LEU A 255 16.07 27.50 15.71
N ASP A 256 15.87 28.56 14.93
CA ASP A 256 16.50 29.86 15.16
C ASP A 256 16.05 30.56 16.44
N ARG A 257 14.85 30.23 16.93
CA ARG A 257 14.27 30.78 18.16
C ARG A 257 14.52 29.90 19.40
N ARG A 258 14.59 28.58 19.25
CA ARG A 258 14.62 27.63 20.38
C ARG A 258 15.86 26.77 20.50
N ASP A 259 16.70 26.63 19.47
CA ASP A 259 17.89 25.77 19.55
C ASP A 259 19.02 26.45 20.38
N PRO A 260 19.47 25.85 21.49
CA PRO A 260 20.61 26.34 22.27
C PRO A 260 21.93 26.33 21.48
N GLY A 261 22.12 25.43 20.50
CA GLY A 261 23.33 25.35 19.68
C GLY A 261 23.54 26.58 18.80
N ARG A 262 22.48 27.05 18.11
CA ARG A 262 22.53 28.31 17.32
C ARG A 262 22.60 29.56 18.20
N ARG A 263 22.07 29.54 19.44
CA ARG A 263 22.27 30.64 20.43
C ARG A 263 23.72 30.72 20.92
N ILE A 264 24.39 29.58 21.13
CA ILE A 264 25.80 29.53 21.53
C ILE A 264 26.69 30.04 20.37
N ALA A 265 26.41 29.64 19.13
CA ALA A 265 27.08 30.16 17.93
C ALA A 265 26.93 31.70 17.79
N ARG A 266 25.75 32.27 18.10
CA ARG A 266 25.55 33.73 18.14
C ARG A 266 26.35 34.42 19.25
N LYS A 267 26.57 33.78 20.41
CA LYS A 267 27.42 34.34 21.49
C LYS A 267 28.90 34.32 21.10
N LEU A 268 29.38 33.25 20.46
CA LEU A 268 30.76 33.14 19.96
C LEU A 268 31.05 34.19 18.87
N ASN A 269 30.13 34.39 17.93
CA ASN A 269 30.29 35.40 16.86
C ASN A 269 30.17 36.86 17.35
N ARG A 270 29.50 37.13 18.48
CA ARG A 270 29.51 38.46 19.13
C ARG A 270 30.77 38.72 19.96
N GLY A 271 31.46 37.66 20.40
CA GLY A 271 32.73 37.76 21.14
C GLY A 271 33.94 38.04 20.24
N SER A 272 33.94 37.55 19.01
CA SER A 272 35.03 37.74 18.03
C SER A 272 35.08 39.15 17.44
N ILE A 273 33.95 39.85 17.33
CA ILE A 273 33.88 41.22 16.78
C ILE A 273 34.45 42.28 17.75
N ARG A 274 34.55 41.98 19.06
CA ARG A 274 35.09 42.93 20.07
C ARG A 274 36.60 42.81 20.33
N ARG A 275 37.31 41.89 19.68
CA ARG A 275 38.77 41.73 19.83
C ARG A 275 39.48 41.94 18.49
N ARG A 276 39.61 43.21 18.06
CA ARG A 276 40.73 43.63 17.20
C ARG A 276 41.60 44.58 18.02
N PRO A 277 42.91 44.32 18.15
CA PRO A 277 43.79 45.04 19.07
C PRO A 277 44.15 46.43 18.52
N GLU A 278 44.28 47.37 19.44
CA GLU A 278 45.06 48.61 19.28
C GLU A 278 46.48 48.24 18.85
N VAL A 279 46.97 48.89 17.79
CA VAL A 279 48.41 48.93 17.47
C VAL A 279 48.83 50.39 17.67
N LEU A 280 49.50 50.64 18.79
CA LEU A 280 50.38 51.77 19.04
C LEU A 280 51.74 51.42 18.44
N ASP A 281 52.21 52.22 17.49
CA ASP A 281 53.47 52.98 17.54
C ASP A 281 53.58 53.87 16.29
#